data_AF-A0AAE3ENV3-F1
#
_entry.id   AF-A0AAE3ENV3-F1
#
_cell.length_a   1.000
_cell.length_b   1.000
_cell.length_c   1.000
_cell.angle_alpha   90.00
_cell.angle_beta   90.00
_cell.angle_gamma   90.00
#
_symmetry.space_group_name_H-M   'P 1'
#
loop_
_entity.id
_entity.type
_entity.pdbx_description
1 polymer ?
#
loop_
_entity_poly.entity_id
_entity_poly.type
_entity_poly.pdbx_seq_one_letter_code
_entity_poly.pdbx_strand_id
1 'polypeptide(L)'
;MKKLVIIALALFALQATAQERKRTHQNKERGQKMMNLSAEEMATLQTKKMTLYLDLNESQQAKIQKLNLENATKRKAMMEARKAKKERGNAEKPSKEERLAMVNAKLDHQIATKAKMKTILNDEQYAKWEKLEARRSQKNKGRNKDQRNKRQN
;
A
#
# COMPACT_ATOMS: atom_id res chain seq x y z
N MET A 1 -8.49 37.05 -36.40
CA MET A 1 -7.69 36.87 -35.17
C MET A 1 -8.52 36.43 -33.96
N LYS A 2 -9.66 37.07 -33.64
CA LYS A 2 -10.51 36.70 -32.49
C LYS A 2 -11.02 35.24 -32.50
N LYS A 3 -11.36 34.68 -33.67
CA LYS A 3 -11.82 33.28 -33.81
C LYS A 3 -10.72 32.24 -33.56
N LEU A 4 -9.45 32.57 -33.85
CA LEU A 4 -8.30 31.67 -33.62
C LEU A 4 -7.93 31.58 -32.13
N VAL A 5 -8.08 32.68 -31.39
CA VAL A 5 -7.87 32.71 -29.92
C VAL A 5 -8.89 31.82 -29.19
N ILE A 6 -10.14 31.80 -29.65
CA ILE A 6 -11.21 30.95 -29.08
C ILE A 6 -10.93 29.46 -29.35
N ILE A 7 -10.46 29.11 -30.56
CA ILE A 7 -10.11 27.72 -30.90
C ILE A 7 -8.88 27.26 -30.10
N ALA A 8 -7.87 28.13 -29.92
CA ALA A 8 -6.71 27.83 -29.10
C ALA A 8 -7.10 27.63 -27.62
N LEU A 9 -7.95 28.49 -27.05
CA LEU A 9 -8.47 28.35 -25.68
C LEU A 9 -9.29 27.06 -25.50
N ALA A 10 -10.09 26.67 -26.49
CA ALA A 10 -10.85 25.42 -26.46
C ALA A 10 -9.93 24.18 -26.48
N LEU A 11 -8.87 24.20 -27.29
CA LEU A 11 -7.87 23.12 -27.34
C LEU A 11 -7.07 23.00 -26.03
N PHE A 12 -6.70 24.12 -25.40
CA PHE A 12 -6.05 24.13 -24.08
C PHE A 12 -6.98 23.60 -22.96
N ALA A 13 -8.27 23.95 -22.99
CA ALA A 13 -9.27 23.45 -22.03
C ALA A 13 -9.53 21.93 -22.16
N LEU A 14 -9.51 21.40 -23.39
CA LEU A 14 -9.63 19.95 -23.66
C LEU A 14 -8.39 19.17 -23.18
N GLN A 15 -7.19 19.75 -23.27
CA GLN A 15 -5.96 19.12 -22.77
C GLN A 15 -5.89 19.11 -21.23
N ALA A 16 -6.33 20.19 -20.56
CA ALA A 16 -6.37 20.28 -19.10
C ALA A 16 -7.30 19.23 -18.46
N THR A 17 -8.45 18.94 -19.08
CA THR A 17 -9.40 17.92 -18.59
C THR A 17 -9.00 16.48 -18.97
N ALA A 18 -8.15 16.29 -19.99
CA ALA A 18 -7.65 14.98 -20.40
C ALA A 18 -6.53 14.42 -19.50
N GLN A 19 -5.70 15.29 -18.90
CA GLN A 19 -4.58 14.88 -18.04
C GLN A 19 -5.03 14.28 -16.70
N GLU A 20 -6.10 14.81 -16.10
CA GLU A 20 -6.59 14.36 -14.79
C GLU A 20 -7.33 13.00 -14.88
N ARG A 21 -8.07 12.77 -15.98
CA ARG A 21 -8.76 11.49 -16.22
C ARG A 21 -7.79 10.32 -16.47
N LYS A 22 -6.72 10.51 -17.25
CA LYS A 22 -5.73 9.46 -17.55
C LYS A 22 -4.96 8.98 -16.31
N ARG A 23 -4.55 9.91 -15.42
CA ARG A 23 -3.85 9.56 -14.17
C ARG A 23 -4.70 8.73 -13.22
N THR A 24 -6.00 9.01 -13.17
CA THR A 24 -6.94 8.33 -12.27
C THR A 24 -7.23 6.89 -12.74
N HIS A 25 -7.37 6.68 -14.05
CA HIS A 25 -7.58 5.34 -14.63
C HIS A 25 -6.34 4.44 -14.49
N GLN A 26 -5.15 4.95 -14.84
CA GLN A 26 -3.91 4.18 -14.71
C GLN A 26 -3.60 3.76 -13.27
N ASN A 27 -3.91 4.59 -12.28
CA ASN A 27 -3.73 4.23 -10.87
C ASN A 27 -4.73 3.15 -10.39
N LYS A 28 -5.96 3.16 -10.91
CA LYS A 28 -6.96 2.11 -10.61
C LYS A 28 -6.55 0.77 -11.21
N GLU A 29 -6.14 0.74 -12.48
CA GLU A 29 -5.67 -0.48 -13.15
C GLU A 29 -4.41 -1.05 -12.47
N ARG A 30 -3.44 -0.21 -12.12
CA ARG A 30 -2.26 -0.64 -11.35
C ARG A 30 -2.66 -1.21 -9.98
N GLY A 31 -3.61 -0.58 -9.30
CA GLY A 31 -4.14 -1.07 -8.03
C GLY A 31 -4.81 -2.44 -8.15
N GLN A 32 -5.62 -2.65 -9.19
CA GLN A 32 -6.28 -3.92 -9.47
C GLN A 32 -5.28 -5.03 -9.82
N LYS A 33 -4.30 -4.76 -10.70
CA LYS A 33 -3.26 -5.73 -11.04
C LYS A 33 -2.48 -6.20 -9.81
N MET A 34 -2.18 -5.29 -8.88
CA MET A 34 -1.52 -5.64 -7.63
C MET A 34 -2.41 -6.43 -6.65
N MET A 35 -3.73 -6.27 -6.70
CA MET A 35 -4.68 -7.07 -5.91
C MET A 35 -4.84 -8.50 -6.43
N ASN A 36 -4.61 -8.72 -7.73
CA ASN A 36 -4.76 -10.01 -8.37
C ASN A 36 -3.57 -10.96 -8.18
N LEU A 37 -2.43 -10.47 -7.67
CA LEU A 37 -1.27 -11.31 -7.40
C LEU A 37 -1.59 -12.39 -6.34
N SER A 38 -1.02 -13.57 -6.52
CA SER A 38 -1.02 -14.63 -5.52
C SER A 38 -0.22 -14.20 -4.27
N ALA A 39 -0.42 -14.90 -3.14
CA ALA A 39 0.35 -14.61 -1.93
C ALA A 39 1.86 -14.84 -2.15
N GLU A 40 2.20 -15.87 -2.93
CA GLU A 40 3.59 -16.23 -3.29
C GLU A 40 4.23 -15.21 -4.23
N GLU A 41 3.49 -14.73 -5.24
CA GLU A 41 3.97 -13.67 -6.14
C GLU A 41 4.23 -12.37 -5.38
N MET A 42 3.31 -12.00 -4.48
CA MET A 42 3.51 -10.84 -3.60
C MET A 42 4.72 -11.00 -2.71
N ALA A 43 4.88 -12.17 -2.07
CA ALA A 43 6.00 -12.44 -1.19
C ALA A 43 7.34 -12.39 -1.93
N THR A 44 7.38 -12.99 -3.13
CA THR A 44 8.55 -13.00 -4.01
C THR A 44 8.91 -11.58 -4.45
N LEU A 45 7.95 -10.81 -4.95
CA LEU A 45 8.18 -9.43 -5.39
C LEU A 45 8.65 -8.54 -4.24
N GLN A 46 8.04 -8.68 -3.06
CA GLN A 46 8.43 -7.91 -1.89
C GLN A 46 9.85 -8.26 -1.43
N THR A 47 10.20 -9.55 -1.43
CA THR A 47 11.53 -10.02 -1.07
C THR A 47 12.57 -9.48 -2.04
N LYS A 48 12.36 -9.60 -3.36
CA LYS A 48 13.27 -9.06 -4.37
C LYS A 48 13.49 -7.55 -4.23
N LYS A 49 12.44 -6.79 -3.91
CA LYS A 49 12.56 -5.34 -3.62
C LYS A 49 13.35 -5.06 -2.36
N MET A 50 13.23 -5.90 -1.34
CA MET A 50 14.03 -5.78 -0.12
C MET A 50 15.49 -6.15 -0.40
N THR A 51 15.76 -7.21 -1.17
CA THR A 51 17.09 -7.58 -1.64
C THR A 51 17.76 -6.42 -2.35
N LEU A 52 17.07 -5.79 -3.30
CA LEU A 52 17.62 -4.66 -4.05
C LEU A 52 17.99 -3.45 -3.19
N TYR A 53 17.32 -3.26 -2.05
CA TYR A 53 17.52 -2.08 -1.19
C TYR A 53 18.44 -2.33 0.01
N LEU A 54 18.51 -3.58 0.46
CA LEU A 54 19.23 -3.99 1.67
C LEU A 54 20.40 -4.92 1.37
N ASP A 55 20.64 -5.27 0.11
CA ASP A 55 21.70 -6.18 -0.32
C ASP A 55 21.65 -7.52 0.44
N LEU A 56 20.46 -8.13 0.46
CA LEU A 56 20.21 -9.35 1.22
C LEU A 56 20.94 -10.55 0.62
N ASN A 57 21.61 -11.35 1.46
CA ASN A 57 22.15 -12.64 1.03
C ASN A 57 21.05 -13.70 0.89
N GLU A 58 21.38 -14.84 0.28
CA GLU A 58 20.40 -15.91 -0.03
C GLU A 58 19.67 -16.45 1.21
N SER A 59 20.38 -16.62 2.32
CA SER A 59 19.77 -17.08 3.59
C SER A 59 18.76 -16.06 4.13
N GLN A 60 19.09 -14.78 4.07
CA GLN A 60 18.19 -13.70 4.47
C GLN A 60 16.97 -13.62 3.56
N GLN A 61 17.18 -13.75 2.25
CA GLN A 61 16.10 -13.74 1.26
C GLN A 61 15.10 -14.87 1.51
N ALA A 62 15.55 -16.10 1.76
CA ALA A 62 14.67 -17.23 2.07
C ALA A 62 13.83 -16.99 3.34
N LYS A 63 14.46 -16.50 4.43
CA LYS A 63 13.76 -16.19 5.69
C LYS A 63 12.74 -15.06 5.51
N ILE A 64 13.11 -14.01 4.78
CA ILE A 64 12.24 -12.87 4.50
C ILE A 64 11.10 -13.25 3.56
N GLN A 65 11.33 -14.12 2.57
CA GLN A 65 10.28 -14.62 1.69
C GLN A 65 9.23 -15.39 2.45
N LYS A 66 9.64 -16.28 3.37
CA LYS A 66 8.72 -16.99 4.26
C LYS A 66 7.89 -16.03 5.10
N LEU A 67 8.53 -15.05 5.74
CA LEU A 67 7.83 -14.02 6.52
C LEU A 67 6.86 -13.19 5.66
N ASN A 68 7.26 -12.82 4.45
CA ASN A 68 6.43 -12.07 3.52
C ASN A 68 5.24 -12.90 3.03
N LEU A 69 5.42 -14.22 2.84
CA LEU A 69 4.35 -15.14 2.46
C LEU A 69 3.30 -15.25 3.58
N GLU A 70 3.73 -15.47 4.82
CA GLU A 70 2.83 -15.47 5.99
C GLU A 70 1.99 -14.18 6.05
N ASN A 71 2.65 -13.04 5.84
CA ASN A 71 2.00 -11.72 5.87
C ASN A 71 1.06 -11.50 4.67
N ALA A 72 1.45 -11.94 3.48
CA ALA A 72 0.64 -11.84 2.27
C ALA A 72 -0.63 -12.69 2.37
N THR A 73 -0.50 -13.94 2.84
CA THR A 73 -1.63 -14.85 3.06
C THR A 73 -2.61 -14.27 4.07
N LYS A 74 -2.13 -13.80 5.24
CA LYS A 74 -2.98 -13.14 6.24
C LYS A 74 -3.70 -11.92 5.65
N ARG A 75 -3.01 -11.10 4.84
CA ARG A 75 -3.61 -9.93 4.20
C ARG A 75 -4.69 -10.31 3.19
N LYS A 76 -4.48 -11.34 2.35
CA LYS A 76 -5.50 -11.80 1.40
C LYS A 76 -6.73 -12.34 2.14
N ALA A 77 -6.54 -13.17 3.16
CA ALA A 77 -7.66 -13.67 3.97
C ALA A 77 -8.50 -12.54 4.58
N MET A 78 -7.86 -11.52 5.15
CA MET A 78 -8.57 -10.33 5.67
C MET A 78 -9.26 -9.52 4.56
N MET A 79 -8.68 -9.45 3.37
CA MET A 79 -9.28 -8.75 2.23
C MET A 79 -10.54 -9.46 1.74
N GLU A 80 -10.47 -10.78 1.54
CA GLU A 80 -11.61 -11.60 1.14
C GLU A 80 -12.73 -11.56 2.19
N ALA A 81 -12.39 -11.68 3.48
CA ALA A 81 -13.37 -11.55 4.56
C ALA A 81 -14.10 -10.19 4.55
N ARG A 82 -13.36 -9.10 4.28
CA ARG A 82 -13.96 -7.76 4.14
C ARG A 82 -14.81 -7.64 2.88
N LYS A 83 -14.38 -8.22 1.76
CA LYS A 83 -15.13 -8.22 0.51
C LYS A 83 -16.45 -8.97 0.67
N ALA A 84 -16.42 -10.16 1.26
CA ALA A 84 -17.62 -10.96 1.55
C ALA A 84 -18.59 -10.22 2.49
N LYS A 85 -18.09 -9.58 3.56
CA LYS A 85 -18.93 -8.74 4.45
C LYS A 85 -19.61 -7.60 3.69
N LYS A 86 -18.89 -6.95 2.77
CA LYS A 86 -19.41 -5.86 1.95
C LYS A 86 -20.49 -6.34 0.96
N GLU A 87 -20.25 -7.47 0.31
CA GLU A 87 -21.20 -8.06 -0.66
C GLU A 87 -22.50 -8.51 0.00
N ARG A 88 -22.43 -9.01 1.25
CA ARG A 88 -23.61 -9.40 2.04
C ARG A 88 -24.39 -8.22 2.62
N GLY A 89 -23.99 -6.97 2.35
CA GLY A 89 -24.61 -5.77 2.93
C GLY A 89 -24.33 -5.55 4.41
N ASN A 90 -23.63 -6.47 5.08
CA ASN A 90 -23.28 -6.41 6.51
C ASN A 90 -21.97 -5.62 6.74
N ALA A 91 -21.87 -4.45 6.11
CA ALA A 91 -20.73 -3.54 6.25
C ALA A 91 -20.95 -2.57 7.41
N GLU A 92 -21.32 -3.08 8.58
CA GLU A 92 -21.49 -2.24 9.76
C GLU A 92 -20.14 -1.66 10.21
N LYS A 93 -20.18 -0.45 10.76
CA LYS A 93 -19.00 0.18 11.33
C LYS A 93 -18.62 -0.58 12.61
N PRO A 94 -17.35 -1.00 12.76
CA PRO A 94 -16.94 -1.73 13.95
C PRO A 94 -17.17 -0.89 15.22
N SER A 95 -17.55 -1.57 16.30
CA SER A 95 -17.71 -0.97 17.63
C SER A 95 -16.40 -0.35 18.13
N LYS A 96 -16.44 0.36 19.26
CA LYS A 96 -15.20 0.91 19.85
C LYS A 96 -14.26 -0.20 20.32
N GLU A 97 -14.82 -1.24 20.94
CA GLU A 97 -14.13 -2.42 21.45
C GLU A 97 -13.52 -3.22 20.30
N GLU A 98 -14.28 -3.46 19.24
CA GLU A 98 -13.77 -4.13 18.03
C GLU A 98 -12.65 -3.32 17.36
N ARG A 99 -12.79 -1.99 17.31
CA ARG A 99 -11.73 -1.11 16.80
C ARG A 99 -10.46 -1.22 17.63
N LEU A 100 -10.58 -1.20 18.95
CA LEU A 100 -9.43 -1.33 19.85
C LEU A 100 -8.74 -2.69 19.66
N ALA A 101 -9.51 -3.78 19.61
CA ALA A 101 -8.98 -5.12 19.38
C ALA A 101 -8.23 -5.23 18.04
N MET A 102 -8.80 -4.67 16.96
CA MET A 102 -8.14 -4.63 15.65
C MET A 102 -6.83 -3.81 15.66
N VAL A 103 -6.80 -2.69 16.38
CA VAL A 103 -5.59 -1.87 16.50
C VAL A 103 -4.52 -2.61 17.29
N ASN A 104 -4.86 -3.22 18.41
CA ASN A 104 -3.93 -4.03 19.21
C ASN A 104 -3.35 -5.19 18.40
N ALA A 105 -4.22 -6.00 17.76
CA ALA A 105 -3.77 -7.12 16.93
C ALA A 105 -2.83 -6.69 15.78
N LYS A 106 -3.08 -5.50 15.21
CA LYS A 106 -2.19 -4.92 14.20
C LYS A 106 -0.84 -4.51 14.79
N LEU A 107 -0.82 -3.86 15.96
CA LEU A 107 0.40 -3.46 16.64
C LEU A 107 1.23 -4.68 17.05
N ASP A 108 0.61 -5.71 17.61
CA ASP A 108 1.28 -6.96 17.98
C ASP A 108 1.91 -7.64 16.76
N HIS A 109 1.20 -7.67 15.63
CA HIS A 109 1.74 -8.17 14.37
C HIS A 109 2.94 -7.36 13.88
N GLN A 110 2.89 -6.03 14.01
CA GLN A 110 4.02 -5.16 13.66
C GLN A 110 5.22 -5.39 14.58
N ILE A 111 5.00 -5.54 15.89
CA ILE A 111 6.04 -5.84 16.87
C ILE A 111 6.69 -7.19 16.56
N ALA A 112 5.91 -8.24 16.33
CA ALA A 112 6.40 -9.56 15.99
C ALA A 112 7.19 -9.55 14.68
N THR A 113 6.71 -8.84 13.66
CA THR A 113 7.43 -8.69 12.38
C THR A 113 8.75 -7.95 12.59
N LYS A 114 8.75 -6.86 13.36
CA LYS A 114 9.94 -6.07 13.66
C LYS A 114 11.00 -6.90 14.41
N ALA A 115 10.57 -7.73 15.36
CA ALA A 115 11.45 -8.66 16.08
C ALA A 115 12.07 -9.69 15.11
N LYS A 116 11.25 -10.36 14.28
CA LYS A 116 11.77 -11.31 13.27
C LYS A 116 12.75 -10.64 12.31
N MET A 117 12.45 -9.43 11.84
CA MET A 117 13.37 -8.69 10.96
C MET A 117 14.72 -8.39 11.63
N LYS A 118 14.71 -8.04 12.92
CA LYS A 118 15.94 -7.81 13.69
C LYS A 118 16.82 -9.06 13.80
N THR A 119 16.21 -10.24 13.82
CA THR A 119 16.97 -11.51 13.84
C THR A 119 17.51 -11.94 12.48
N ILE A 120 16.99 -11.40 11.37
CA ILE A 120 17.39 -11.78 10.01
C ILE A 120 18.42 -10.81 9.44
N LEU A 121 18.24 -9.51 9.70
CA LEU A 121 19.09 -8.45 9.19
C LEU A 121 20.27 -8.20 10.12
N ASN A 122 21.40 -7.78 9.56
CA ASN A 122 22.46 -7.15 10.35
C ASN A 122 22.07 -5.71 10.73
N ASP A 123 22.88 -5.07 11.58
CA ASP A 123 22.57 -3.74 12.12
C ASP A 123 22.42 -2.67 11.04
N GLU A 124 23.29 -2.67 10.02
CA GLU A 124 23.24 -1.69 8.93
C GLU A 124 21.97 -1.86 8.08
N GLN A 125 21.65 -3.10 7.70
CA GLN A 125 20.45 -3.45 6.95
C GLN A 125 19.19 -3.13 7.76
N TYR A 126 19.20 -3.41 9.06
CA TYR A 126 18.07 -3.13 9.94
C TYR A 126 17.82 -1.62 10.05
N ALA A 127 18.86 -0.81 10.22
CA ALA A 127 18.73 0.65 10.24
C ALA A 127 18.20 1.21 8.91
N LYS A 128 18.67 0.68 7.76
CA LYS A 128 18.13 1.02 6.43
C LYS A 128 16.64 0.65 6.31
N TRP A 129 16.28 -0.53 6.81
CA TRP A 129 14.90 -1.01 6.84
C TRP A 129 13.99 -0.16 7.73
N GLU A 130 14.43 0.24 8.92
CA GLU A 130 13.65 1.14 9.80
C GLU A 130 13.42 2.51 9.16
N LYS A 131 14.44 3.08 8.51
CA LYS A 131 14.30 4.33 7.74
C LYS A 131 13.27 4.18 6.60
N LEU A 132 13.28 3.04 5.91
CA LEU A 132 12.31 2.74 4.85
C LEU A 132 10.88 2.68 5.41
N GLU A 133 10.67 2.01 6.54
CA GLU A 133 9.36 1.92 7.20
C GLU A 133 8.88 3.28 7.72
N ALA A 134 9.77 4.10 8.30
CA ALA A 134 9.46 5.46 8.72
C ALA A 134 8.99 6.34 7.54
N ARG A 135 9.71 6.29 6.41
CA ARG A 135 9.32 7.01 5.18
C ARG A 135 7.97 6.55 4.64
N ARG A 136 7.69 5.24 4.66
CA ARG A 136 6.38 4.68 4.27
C ARG A 136 5.26 5.19 5.18
N SER A 137 5.50 5.23 6.49
CA SER A 137 4.55 5.75 7.47
C SER A 137 4.24 7.24 7.24
N GLN A 138 5.27 8.08 7.03
CA GLN A 138 5.11 9.50 6.73
C GLN A 138 4.31 9.74 5.44
N LYS A 139 4.62 9.00 4.37
CA LYS A 139 3.89 9.10 3.11
C LYS A 139 2.40 8.76 3.27
N ASN A 140 2.08 7.77 4.11
CA ASN A 140 0.69 7.41 4.40
C ASN A 140 -0.03 8.48 5.21
N LYS A 141 0.65 9.14 6.16
CA LYS A 141 0.09 10.28 6.91
C LYS A 141 -0.22 11.47 6.00
N GLY A 142 0.68 11.82 5.08
CA GLY A 142 0.48 12.92 4.13
C GLY A 142 -0.76 12.71 3.25
N ARG A 143 -0.93 11.50 2.70
CA ARG A 143 -2.09 11.15 1.88
C ARG A 143 -3.43 11.26 2.61
N ASN A 144 -3.45 10.94 3.90
CA ASN A 144 -4.67 11.06 4.71
C ASN A 144 -5.05 12.53 4.97
N LYS A 145 -4.06 13.42 5.10
CA LYS A 145 -4.29 14.87 5.26
C LYS A 145 -4.92 15.45 3.99
N ASP A 146 -4.38 15.10 2.82
CA ASP A 146 -4.89 15.58 1.53
C ASP A 146 -6.32 15.12 1.26
N GLN A 147 -6.66 13.87 1.62
CA GLN A 147 -8.02 13.35 1.48
C GLN A 147 -9.02 14.02 2.45
N ARG A 148 -8.58 14.41 3.64
CA ARG A 148 -9.42 15.13 4.60
C ARG A 148 -9.75 16.53 4.10
N ASN A 149 -8.76 17.25 3.59
CA ASN A 149 -8.96 18.60 3.03
C ASN A 149 -9.89 18.58 1.82
N LYS A 150 -9.80 17.56 0.94
CA LYS A 150 -10.70 17.38 -0.22
C LYS A 150 -12.15 17.01 0.14
N ARG A 151 -12.43 16.61 1.39
CA ARG A 151 -13.79 16.29 1.85
C ARG A 151 -14.44 17.47 2.59
N GLN A 152 -13.67 18.49 2.93
CA GLN A 152 -14.12 19.68 3.66
C GLN A 152 -14.34 20.90 2.75
N ASN A 153 -13.88 20.81 1.50
CA ASN A 153 -14.24 21.71 0.39
C ASN A 153 -15.23 20.99 -0.52
#